data_AF-A0A0F9F9U5-F1
#
_entry.id   AF-A0A0F9F9U5-F1
#
_cell.length_a   1.000
_cell.length_b   1.000
_cell.length_c   1.000
_cell.angle_alpha   90.00
_cell.angle_beta   90.00
_cell.angle_gamma   90.00
#
_symmetry.space_group_name_H-M   'P 1'
#
loop_
_entity.id
_entity.type
_entity.pdbx_description
1 polymer ?
#
loop_
_entity_poly.entity_id
_entity_poly.type
_entity_poly.pdbx_seq_one_letter_code
_entity_poly.pdbx_strand_id
1 'polypeptide(L)' 'MVNKPAGMVVHPGRGNTTGTLVSALLYHCKTVAGVGDTMRPGIVHRLDMDTSGLIVAALTIES' A
#
# COMPACT_ATOMS: atom_id res chain seq x y z
N MET A 1 -6.95 8.07 2.26
CA MET A 1 -5.68 8.27 2.98
C MET A 1 -5.65 7.34 4.17
N VAL A 2 -4.47 6.87 4.60
CA VAL A 2 -4.30 5.93 5.72
C VAL A 2 -3.17 6.43 6.60
N ASN A 3 -3.33 6.35 7.92
CA ASN A 3 -2.21 6.56 8.85
C ASN A 3 -1.48 5.23 9.03
N LYS A 4 -0.30 5.09 8.42
CA LYS A 4 0.51 3.87 8.51
C LYS A 4 1.28 3.89 9.84
N PRO A 5 1.17 2.85 10.68
CA PRO A 5 2.00 2.74 11.87
C PRO A 5 3.46 2.43 11.51
N ALA A 6 4.37 2.67 12.46
CA ALA A 6 5.71 2.09 12.42
C ALA A 6 5.63 0.56 12.60
N GLY A 7 6.62 -0.17 12.08
CA GLY A 7 6.64 -1.63 12.03
C GLY A 7 5.85 -2.25 10.87
N MET A 8 5.17 -1.45 10.04
CA MET A 8 4.41 -1.94 8.88
C MET A 8 5.14 -1.64 7.57
N VAL A 9 5.40 -2.68 6.79
CA VAL A 9 5.98 -2.59 5.44
C VAL A 9 4.91 -2.17 4.41
N VAL A 10 5.28 -1.32 3.46
CA VAL A 10 4.34 -0.78 2.47
C VAL A 10 3.88 -1.82 1.44
N HIS A 11 4.80 -2.57 0.83
CA HIS A 11 4.48 -3.54 -0.22
C HIS A 11 5.30 -4.83 -0.03
N PRO A 12 4.83 -5.98 -0.57
CA PRO A 12 5.54 -7.24 -0.43
C PRO A 12 6.96 -7.18 -0.96
N GLY A 13 7.88 -7.83 -0.25
CA GLY A 13 9.29 -7.89 -0.61
C GLY A 13 9.99 -9.06 0.08
N ARG A 14 11.30 -9.18 -0.13
CA ARG A 14 12.10 -10.25 0.47
C ARG A 14 12.00 -10.18 2.00
N GLY A 15 11.54 -11.27 2.62
CA GLY A 15 11.33 -11.35 4.07
C GLY A 15 10.01 -10.77 4.59
N ASN A 16 9.23 -10.09 3.76
CA ASN A 16 7.93 -9.49 4.13
C ASN A 16 6.91 -9.71 3.00
N THR A 17 6.34 -10.92 2.93
CA THR A 17 5.40 -11.28 1.85
C THR A 17 3.93 -11.06 2.23
N THR A 18 3.64 -10.93 3.52
CA THR A 18 2.28 -10.72 4.07
C THR A 18 2.28 -9.56 5.06
N GLY A 19 1.09 -9.16 5.54
CA GLY A 19 0.97 -8.11 6.56
C GLY A 19 1.39 -6.71 6.09
N THR A 20 1.40 -6.48 4.77
CA THR A 20 1.81 -5.19 4.20
C THR A 20 0.63 -4.24 4.02
N LEU A 21 0.90 -2.94 3.88
CA LEU A 21 -0.15 -1.96 3.58
C LEU A 21 -0.87 -2.27 2.26
N VAL A 22 -0.16 -2.72 1.21
CA VAL A 22 -0.77 -3.18 -0.04
C VAL A 22 -1.75 -4.33 0.20
N SER A 23 -1.38 -5.31 1.03
CA SER A 23 -2.27 -6.42 1.38
C SER A 23 -3.55 -5.92 2.06
N ALA A 24 -3.44 -4.94 2.96
CA ALA A 24 -4.60 -4.33 3.62
C ALA A 24 -5.47 -3.55 2.62
N LEU A 25 -4.87 -2.78 1.69
CA LEU A 25 -5.60 -2.07 0.65
C LEU A 25 -6.37 -3.04 -0.27
N LEU A 26 -5.74 -4.13 -0.72
CA LEU A 26 -6.41 -5.16 -1.53
C LEU A 26 -7.53 -5.88 -0.76
N TYR A 27 -7.39 -5.99 0.56
CA TYR A 27 -8.44 -6.57 1.40
C TYR A 27 -9.66 -5.63 1.48
N HIS A 28 -9.45 -4.35 1.79
CA HIS A 28 -10.52 -3.38 2.06
C HIS A 28 -11.07 -2.66 0.82
N CYS A 29 -10.28 -2.53 -0.25
CA CYS A 29 -10.60 -1.73 -1.43
C CYS A 29 -10.39 -2.56 -2.70
N LYS A 30 -11.38 -3.37 -3.10
CA LYS A 30 -11.24 -4.33 -4.22
C LYS A 30 -10.90 -3.67 -5.55
N THR A 31 -11.29 -2.42 -5.77
CA THR A 31 -10.99 -1.66 -6.99
C THR A 31 -9.51 -1.37 -7.16
N VAL A 32 -8.72 -1.40 -6.07
CA VAL A 32 -7.29 -1.03 -6.12
C VAL A 32 -6.44 -2.01 -6.91
N ALA A 33 -6.88 -3.27 -7.08
CA ALA A 33 -6.08 -4.32 -7.72
C ALA A 33 -5.66 -4.00 -9.17
N GLY A 34 -6.40 -3.12 -9.85
CA GLY A 34 -6.08 -2.68 -11.21
C GLY A 34 -5.42 -1.29 -11.30
N VAL A 35 -4.98 -0.69 -10.19
CA VAL A 35 -4.53 0.71 -10.15
C VAL A 35 -3.01 0.80 -10.06
N GLY A 36 -2.38 1.40 -11.07
CA GLY A 36 -0.94 1.64 -11.08
C GLY A 36 -0.12 0.36 -11.30
N ASP A 37 0.95 0.21 -10.52
CA ASP A 37 1.87 -0.93 -10.63
C ASP A 37 1.29 -2.22 -10.04
N THR A 38 1.52 -3.36 -10.70
CA THR A 38 0.96 -4.66 -10.28
C THR A 38 1.54 -5.17 -8.95
N MET A 39 2.77 -4.79 -8.60
CA MET A 39 3.39 -5.16 -7.33
C MET A 39 3.01 -4.20 -6.20
N ARG A 40 2.62 -2.97 -6.52
CA ARG A 40 2.28 -1.92 -5.56
C ARG A 40 0.97 -1.19 -5.92
N PRO A 41 -0.15 -1.92 -6.06
CA PRO A 41 -1.39 -1.33 -6.52
C PRO A 41 -1.84 -0.19 -5.61
N GLY A 42 -2.16 0.95 -6.22
CA GLY A 42 -2.60 2.17 -5.54
C GLY A 42 -1.53 2.93 -4.74
N ILE A 43 -0.31 2.43 -4.60
CA ILE A 43 0.76 3.12 -3.85
C ILE A 43 1.46 4.15 -4.74
N VAL A 44 1.36 5.42 -4.38
CA VAL A 44 1.99 6.53 -5.12
C VAL A 44 3.26 7.07 -4.44
N HIS A 45 3.44 6.79 -3.15
CA HIS A 45 4.65 7.09 -2.40
C HIS A 45 4.84 6.07 -1.26
N ARG A 46 6.03 6.02 -0.66
CA ARG A 46 6.32 5.09 0.42
C ARG A 46 6.92 5.76 1.65
N LEU A 47 6.73 5.10 2.79
CA LEU A 47 7.46 5.32 4.02
C LEU A 47 8.22 4.03 4.34
N ASP A 48 9.31 4.13 5.09
CA ASP A 48 10.02 2.95 5.58
C ASP A 48 9.22 2.22 6.67
N MET A 49 9.62 0.98 6.97
CA MET A 49 8.91 0.10 7.88
C MET A 49 8.67 0.77 9.24
N ASP A 50 9.73 1.32 9.83
CA ASP A 50 9.71 1.93 11.16
C ASP A 50 9.34 3.42 11.14
N THR A 51 8.90 3.94 9.99
CA THR A 51 8.37 5.29 9.86
C THR A 51 6.85 5.27 9.91
N SER A 52 6.27 5.96 10.88
CA SER A 52 4.83 6.24 10.91
C SER A 52 4.49 7.46 10.05
N GLY A 53 3.23 7.57 9.63
CA GLY A 53 2.76 8.78 8.98
C GLY A 53 1.64 8.55 7.98
N LEU A 54 1.20 9.64 7.37
CA LEU A 54 0.14 9.62 6.38
C LEU A 54 0.63 9.03 5.06
N ILE A 55 -0.15 8.10 4.51
CA ILE A 55 -0.02 7.62 3.14
C ILE A 55 -1.30 7.96 2.36
N VAL A 56 -1.10 8.49 1.17
CA VAL A 56 -2.15 8.62 0.16
C VAL A 56 -2.06 7.43 -0.78
N ALA A 57 -3.20 6.81 -1.08
CA ALA A 57 -3.31 5.72 -2.03
C ALA A 57 -4.34 6.08 -3.10
N ALA A 58 -4.02 5.81 -4.36
CA ALA A 58 -4.96 5.89 -5.47
C ALA A 58 -5.85 4.64 -5.49
N LEU A 59 -7.16 4.82 -5.60
CA LEU A 59 -8.14 3.72 -5.55
C LEU A 59 -8.80 3.42 -6.90
N THR A 60 -8.59 4.29 -7.87
CA THR A 60 -9.14 4.22 -9.23
C THR A 60 -8.13 4.79 -10.22
N ILE A 61 -8.29 4.44 -11.49
CA ILE A 61 -7.65 5.11 -12.61
C ILE A 61 -8.64 6.13 -13.16
N GLU A 62 -8.22 7.37 -13.34
CA GLU A 62 -8.95 8.39 -14.10
C GLU A 62 -8.08 8.81 -15.29
N SER A 63 -8.74 9.04 -16.44
CA SER A 63 -8.12 9.46 -17.71
C SER A 63 -8.18 10.98 -17.86
#